data_AF-A0A484K4I4-F1
#
_entry.id   AF-A0A484K4I4-F1
#
_cell.length_a   1.000
_cell.length_b   1.000
_cell.length_c   1.000
_cell.angle_alpha   90.00
_cell.angle_beta   90.00
_cell.angle_gamma   90.00
#
_symmetry.space_group_name_H-M   'P 1'
#
loop_
_entity.id
_entity.type
_entity.pdbx_description
1 polymer ?
#
loop_
_entity_poly.entity_id
_entity_poly.type
_entity_poly.pdbx_seq_one_letter_code
_entity_poly.pdbx_strand_id
1 'polypeptide(L)'
;MRDEAGFFVVRKGDIVGVYKNLSDCQTQVGSSICDPPVSVYKGFSMPKDTEEYLLSCGLKNALYSFRAQDLTDDLFGSLVPCPFQQPSSSKGGTSNEHIPKKRPPEAMWPDYADAVGSAIIPHDSLRKHAKLEQKGDLSISPSRSCSLEFDGTSKGNPGPAGAGAVLRADDGTLVCRLREGLGVATSSVAEYRGIILGLTYALGKGFQSVRVQGDSKLVCMQIQGLWKVKNQNISTLYEQTKQLKERFISFRIIHVLRESNSDADALASMAVDLPEGEIREENDK
;
A
#
# COMPACT_ATOMS: atom_id res chain seq x y z
N MET A 1 -1.96 32.52 -19.25
CA MET A 1 -1.66 31.07 -19.19
C MET A 1 -2.97 30.33 -18.93
N ARG A 2 -3.08 29.04 -19.27
CA ARG A 2 -4.21 28.22 -18.79
C ARG A 2 -3.86 27.74 -17.38
N ASP A 3 -4.75 27.95 -16.42
CA ASP A 3 -4.67 27.22 -15.15
C ASP A 3 -4.95 25.75 -15.43
N GLU A 4 -3.94 24.91 -15.19
CA GLU A 4 -4.17 23.46 -15.11
C GLU A 4 -4.99 23.19 -13.85
N ALA A 5 -6.04 22.36 -14.00
CA ALA A 5 -7.04 22.08 -12.97
C ALA A 5 -6.48 21.14 -11.88
N GLY A 6 -5.52 21.66 -11.12
CA GLY A 6 -4.92 20.99 -9.98
C GLY A 6 -5.85 20.89 -8.77
N PHE A 7 -5.42 20.13 -7.77
CA PHE A 7 -6.11 19.91 -6.51
C PHE A 7 -5.32 20.53 -5.35
N PHE A 8 -6.00 20.71 -4.22
CA PHE A 8 -5.42 21.28 -3.01
C PHE A 8 -5.41 20.25 -1.88
N VAL A 9 -4.24 19.99 -1.30
CA VAL A 9 -4.06 19.15 -0.12
C VAL A 9 -3.89 20.04 1.10
N VAL A 10 -4.77 19.91 2.08
CA VAL A 10 -4.79 20.70 3.31
C VAL A 10 -4.56 19.75 4.49
N ARG A 11 -3.43 19.90 5.19
CA ARG A 11 -3.22 19.25 6.48
C ARG A 11 -3.63 20.21 7.59
N LYS A 12 -4.49 19.76 8.52
CA LYS A 12 -4.87 20.45 9.75
C LYS A 12 -4.70 19.48 10.92
N GLY A 13 -3.58 19.59 11.64
CA GLY A 13 -3.20 18.63 12.67
C GLY A 13 -3.08 17.20 12.14
N ASP A 14 -3.94 16.30 12.65
CA ASP A 14 -3.98 14.88 12.28
C ASP A 14 -4.92 14.55 11.12
N ILE A 15 -5.58 15.53 10.51
CA ILE A 15 -6.44 15.32 9.32
C ILE A 15 -5.77 15.92 8.08
N VAL A 16 -5.80 15.16 6.99
CA VAL A 16 -5.46 15.62 5.64
C VAL A 16 -6.72 15.59 4.80
N GLY A 17 -7.10 16.72 4.22
CA GLY A 17 -8.22 16.85 3.28
C GLY A 17 -7.75 17.24 1.89
N VAL A 18 -8.48 16.79 0.87
CA VAL A 18 -8.21 17.02 -0.55
C VAL A 18 -9.42 17.69 -1.19
N TYR A 19 -9.19 18.75 -1.97
CA TYR A 19 -10.22 19.63 -2.51
C TYR A 19 -9.96 19.96 -3.98
N LYS A 20 -11.02 20.22 -4.75
CA LYS A 20 -10.89 20.67 -6.15
C LYS A 20 -10.57 22.16 -6.24
N ASN A 21 -11.17 22.99 -5.37
CA ASN A 21 -10.99 24.43 -5.42
C ASN A 21 -10.41 24.97 -4.11
N LEU A 22 -9.60 26.04 -4.19
CA LEU A 22 -9.03 26.70 -3.02
C LEU A 22 -10.09 27.36 -2.12
N SER A 23 -11.23 27.76 -2.70
CA SER A 23 -12.42 28.24 -1.97
C SER A 23 -12.94 27.23 -0.96
N ASP A 24 -12.89 25.95 -1.31
CA ASP A 24 -13.47 24.87 -0.53
C ASP A 24 -12.61 24.63 0.72
N CYS A 25 -11.28 24.79 0.58
CA CYS A 25 -10.32 24.81 1.67
C CYS A 25 -10.57 25.96 2.66
N GLN A 26 -10.92 27.15 2.18
CA GLN A 26 -11.06 28.36 3.02
C GLN A 26 -12.13 28.18 4.12
N THR A 27 -13.19 27.41 3.85
CA THR A 27 -14.24 27.11 4.84
C THR A 27 -13.79 26.27 6.03
N GLN A 28 -12.66 25.55 5.91
CA GLN A 28 -12.14 24.64 6.93
C GLN A 28 -11.01 25.28 7.77
N VAL A 29 -10.43 26.39 7.27
CA VAL A 29 -9.43 27.19 7.98
C VAL A 29 -10.13 28.25 8.82
N GLY A 30 -10.75 27.79 9.91
CA GLY A 30 -11.27 28.65 10.97
C GLY A 30 -10.20 29.61 11.51
N SER A 31 -10.63 30.78 11.96
CA SER A 31 -9.75 31.80 12.54
C SER A 31 -9.68 31.70 14.06
N SER A 32 -9.70 30.49 14.63
CA SER A 32 -9.60 30.32 16.08
C SER A 32 -8.15 30.35 16.53
N ILE A 33 -7.90 30.98 17.68
CA ILE A 33 -6.58 31.00 18.34
C ILE A 33 -6.16 29.58 18.79
N CYS A 34 -7.11 28.65 18.86
CA CYS A 34 -6.90 27.24 19.21
C CYS A 34 -6.90 26.29 18.00
N ASP A 35 -6.98 26.77 16.75
CA ASP A 35 -6.94 25.90 15.57
C ASP A 35 -5.52 25.30 15.36
N PRO A 36 -5.38 23.98 15.09
CA PRO A 36 -4.09 23.39 14.77
C PRO A 36 -3.45 24.03 13.53
N PRO A 37 -2.11 24.11 13.45
CA PRO A 37 -1.43 24.70 12.30
C PRO A 37 -1.84 24.01 11.00
N VAL A 38 -2.18 24.83 10.00
CA VAL A 38 -2.63 24.40 8.68
C VAL A 38 -1.52 24.54 7.66
N SER A 39 -1.29 23.48 6.87
CA SER A 39 -0.40 23.49 5.71
C SER A 39 -1.22 23.22 4.44
N VAL A 40 -1.00 24.03 3.40
CA VAL A 40 -1.71 23.91 2.11
C VAL A 40 -0.70 23.67 0.98
N TYR A 41 -0.99 22.70 0.12
CA TYR A 41 -0.18 22.34 -1.04
C TYR A 41 -1.05 22.27 -2.30
N LYS A 42 -0.53 22.69 -3.45
CA LYS A 42 -1.17 22.47 -4.77
C LYS A 42 -0.51 21.27 -5.45
N GLY A 43 -1.32 20.30 -5.86
CA GLY A 43 -0.93 19.18 -6.72
C GLY A 43 -1.51 19.36 -8.12
N PHE A 44 -0.80 18.86 -9.14
CA PHE A 44 -1.12 19.11 -10.56
C PHE A 44 -1.60 17.85 -11.30
N SER A 45 -1.24 16.66 -10.80
CA SER A 45 -1.71 15.37 -11.31
C SER A 45 -1.99 14.42 -10.15
N MET A 46 -3.11 13.71 -10.20
CA MET A 46 -3.44 12.65 -9.24
C MET A 46 -3.32 11.30 -9.94
N PRO A 47 -2.50 10.36 -9.45
CA PRO A 47 -2.50 8.99 -9.94
C PRO A 47 -3.90 8.37 -9.76
N LYS A 48 -4.39 7.60 -10.74
CA LYS A 48 -5.72 6.96 -10.65
C LYS A 48 -5.84 6.07 -9.41
N ASP A 49 -4.78 5.33 -9.13
CA ASP A 49 -4.64 4.45 -7.98
C ASP A 49 -4.61 5.21 -6.64
N THR A 50 -4.15 6.48 -6.63
CA THR A 50 -4.33 7.39 -5.48
C THR A 50 -5.78 7.83 -5.36
N GLU A 51 -6.44 8.19 -6.47
CA GLU A 51 -7.86 8.56 -6.48
C GLU A 51 -8.74 7.41 -5.97
N GLU A 52 -8.44 6.17 -6.38
CA GLU A 52 -9.10 4.95 -5.91
C GLU A 52 -8.85 4.68 -4.41
N TYR A 53 -7.60 4.80 -3.94
CA TYR A 53 -7.29 4.70 -2.51
C TYR A 53 -8.07 5.74 -1.69
N LEU A 54 -8.12 6.99 -2.15
CA LEU A 54 -8.82 8.09 -1.49
C LEU A 54 -10.35 7.93 -1.53
N LEU A 55 -10.92 7.38 -2.61
CA LEU A 55 -12.31 6.94 -2.66
C LEU A 55 -12.58 5.83 -1.63
N SER A 56 -11.69 4.84 -1.52
CA SER A 56 -11.79 3.76 -0.51
C SER A 56 -11.67 4.24 0.94
N CYS A 57 -11.08 5.43 1.17
CA CYS A 57 -11.03 6.09 2.48
C CYS A 57 -12.37 6.74 2.89
N GLY A 58 -13.27 7.02 1.93
CA GLY A 58 -14.68 7.37 2.13
C GLY A 58 -15.02 8.39 3.23
N LEU A 59 -14.96 9.70 2.92
CA LEU A 59 -15.16 10.76 3.92
C LEU A 59 -16.04 11.94 3.46
N LYS A 60 -16.53 12.72 4.43
CA LYS A 60 -17.46 13.86 4.24
C LYS A 60 -16.73 15.21 4.21
N ASN A 61 -17.40 16.22 3.64
CA ASN A 61 -17.06 17.67 3.68
C ASN A 61 -15.73 18.11 3.04
N ALA A 62 -14.98 17.18 2.45
CA ALA A 62 -13.90 17.40 1.49
C ALA A 62 -14.16 16.50 0.27
N LEU A 63 -13.39 16.63 -0.82
CA LEU A 63 -13.49 15.66 -1.93
C LEU A 63 -13.01 14.28 -1.43
N TYR A 64 -11.89 14.27 -0.71
CA TYR A 64 -11.39 13.15 0.08
C TYR A 64 -10.82 13.66 1.40
N SER A 65 -10.74 12.83 2.42
CA SER A 65 -9.85 13.07 3.57
C SER A 65 -9.38 11.77 4.21
N PHE A 66 -8.38 11.86 5.07
CA PHE A 66 -7.77 10.74 5.80
C PHE A 66 -6.91 11.28 6.97
N ARG A 67 -6.30 10.41 7.79
CA ARG A 67 -5.42 10.86 8.87
C ARG A 67 -4.01 11.15 8.34
N ALA A 68 -3.33 12.13 8.93
CA ALA A 68 -1.93 12.45 8.61
C ALA A 68 -0.99 11.23 8.80
N GLN A 69 -1.28 10.35 9.77
CA GLN A 69 -0.56 9.09 9.97
C GLN A 69 -0.82 8.03 8.88
N ASP A 70 -1.71 8.27 7.91
CA ASP A 70 -1.97 7.42 6.75
C ASP A 70 -1.36 8.02 5.45
N LEU A 71 -0.59 9.11 5.55
CA LEU A 71 0.07 9.77 4.41
C LEU A 71 1.44 9.12 4.15
N THR A 72 1.72 8.80 2.89
CA THR A 72 3.03 8.31 2.40
C THR A 72 3.63 9.32 1.42
N ASP A 73 4.96 9.37 1.32
CA ASP A 73 5.69 10.37 0.53
C ASP A 73 5.39 10.29 -0.98
N ASP A 74 4.97 9.13 -1.46
CA ASP A 74 4.62 8.85 -2.86
C ASP A 74 3.15 9.17 -3.21
N LEU A 75 2.27 9.34 -2.21
CA LEU A 75 0.81 9.30 -2.37
C LEU A 75 0.28 10.31 -3.39
N PHE A 76 0.84 11.52 -3.44
CA PHE A 76 0.41 12.61 -4.31
C PHE A 76 1.42 12.99 -5.41
N GLY A 77 2.57 12.31 -5.48
CA GLY A 77 3.69 12.77 -6.28
C GLY A 77 4.19 14.16 -5.85
N SER A 78 4.57 15.01 -6.82
CA SER A 78 5.15 16.32 -6.53
C SER A 78 4.10 17.34 -6.09
N LEU A 79 4.18 17.77 -4.83
CA LEU A 79 3.34 18.80 -4.23
C LEU A 79 4.12 20.12 -4.09
N VAL A 80 3.53 21.22 -4.56
CA VAL A 80 4.10 22.57 -4.40
C VAL A 80 3.49 23.23 -3.15
N PRO A 81 4.30 23.69 -2.16
CA PRO A 81 3.80 24.47 -1.03
C PRO A 81 3.08 25.73 -1.51
N CYS A 82 1.83 25.92 -1.08
CA CYS A 82 1.04 27.10 -1.42
C CYS A 82 1.16 28.13 -0.27
N PRO A 83 1.74 29.33 -0.47
CA PRO A 83 1.84 30.34 0.58
C PRO A 83 0.45 30.84 1.02
N PHE A 84 -0.09 30.24 2.08
CA PHE A 84 -1.39 30.60 2.62
C PHE A 84 -1.32 31.92 3.36
N GLN A 85 -1.74 33.01 2.70
CA GLN A 85 -1.92 34.30 3.36
C GLN A 85 -3.21 34.26 4.19
N GLN A 86 -3.09 34.36 5.51
CA GLN A 86 -4.23 34.65 6.37
C GLN A 86 -4.83 36.01 5.96
N PRO A 87 -6.17 36.14 5.87
CA PRO A 87 -6.81 37.42 5.59
C PRO A 87 -6.49 38.41 6.71
N SER A 88 -5.86 39.54 6.37
CA SER A 88 -5.39 40.50 7.35
C SER A 88 -6.54 41.20 8.08
N SER A 89 -6.57 41.05 9.40
CA SER A 89 -7.49 41.79 10.27
C SER A 89 -7.15 43.29 10.22
N SER A 90 -8.04 44.07 9.60
CA SER A 90 -7.87 45.51 9.42
C SER A 90 -8.56 46.32 10.53
N LYS A 91 -7.97 47.47 10.88
CA LYS A 91 -8.32 48.40 11.99
C LYS A 91 -7.87 47.90 13.37
N GLY A 92 -7.30 48.71 14.26
CA GLY A 92 -6.89 50.13 14.19
C GLY A 92 -5.55 50.37 14.90
N GLY A 93 -5.00 51.59 14.83
CA GLY A 93 -3.58 51.84 15.17
C GLY A 93 -3.32 52.77 16.36
N THR A 94 -2.02 53.07 16.55
CA THR A 94 -1.39 54.03 17.49
C THR A 94 -1.47 53.70 19.00
N SER A 95 -0.45 53.98 19.84
CA SER A 95 1.00 54.17 19.61
C SER A 95 1.73 54.35 20.95
N ASN A 96 2.86 53.65 21.18
CA ASN A 96 4.09 54.27 21.72
C ASN A 96 5.30 53.31 21.71
N GLU A 97 6.51 53.88 21.76
CA GLU A 97 7.78 53.16 21.77
C GLU A 97 8.27 52.82 23.18
N HIS A 98 9.03 51.72 23.33
CA HIS A 98 10.42 51.82 23.79
C HIS A 98 11.26 50.55 23.56
N ILE A 99 12.48 50.76 23.10
CA ILE A 99 13.59 49.80 22.91
C ILE A 99 14.81 50.50 23.58
N PRO A 100 15.73 49.83 24.34
CA PRO A 100 16.76 49.01 23.71
C PRO A 100 17.51 47.89 24.51
N LYS A 101 18.15 46.99 23.72
CA LYS A 101 19.42 46.23 23.98
C LYS A 101 19.46 45.13 25.08
N LYS A 102 19.67 43.88 24.67
CA LYS A 102 21.00 43.18 24.69
C LYS A 102 20.97 41.76 24.03
N ARG A 103 22.16 41.18 23.83
CA ARG A 103 22.52 39.87 23.20
C ARG A 103 23.94 39.50 23.71
N PRO A 104 24.48 38.27 23.50
CA PRO A 104 23.86 36.94 23.38
C PRO A 104 23.95 36.24 24.78
N PRO A 105 24.70 35.15 25.13
CA PRO A 105 25.55 34.18 24.41
C PRO A 105 24.93 32.75 24.35
N GLU A 106 25.76 31.70 24.24
CA GLU A 106 25.41 30.27 24.17
C GLU A 106 26.24 29.44 25.19
N ALA A 107 25.80 28.21 25.50
CA ALA A 107 26.61 27.11 26.08
C ALA A 107 25.93 25.78 25.68
N MET A 108 26.58 24.82 25.02
CA MET A 108 27.69 23.96 25.45
C MET A 108 27.39 23.07 26.66
N TRP A 109 27.44 21.75 26.45
CA TRP A 109 27.59 20.71 27.48
C TRP A 109 28.99 20.05 27.33
N PRO A 110 29.58 19.46 28.38
CA PRO A 110 31.00 19.06 28.37
C PRO A 110 31.22 17.56 28.13
N ASP A 111 32.32 17.23 27.43
CA ASP A 111 32.96 15.93 27.49
C ASP A 111 33.69 15.71 28.84
N TYR A 112 33.89 14.45 29.22
CA TYR A 112 35.02 14.03 30.06
C TYR A 112 35.49 12.62 29.67
N ALA A 113 36.78 12.49 29.37
CA ALA A 113 37.52 11.21 29.42
C ALA A 113 37.83 10.88 30.90
N ASP A 114 38.32 9.71 31.32
CA ASP A 114 39.50 8.91 30.94
C ASP A 114 39.43 7.58 31.76
N ALA A 115 40.26 6.53 31.67
CA ALA A 115 41.21 6.00 30.67
C ALA A 115 41.76 4.63 31.17
N VAL A 116 42.67 4.01 30.40
CA VAL A 116 43.59 2.90 30.77
C VAL A 116 42.94 1.51 31.00
N GLY A 117 43.42 0.41 30.40
CA GLY A 117 44.47 0.27 29.38
C GLY A 117 44.89 -1.18 29.07
N SER A 118 45.70 -1.33 28.01
CA SER A 118 46.66 -2.39 27.59
C SER A 118 46.78 -3.74 28.33
N ALA A 119 47.16 -4.87 27.72
CA ALA A 119 47.36 -5.34 26.32
C ALA A 119 47.63 -6.89 26.38
N ILE A 120 47.77 -7.71 25.33
CA ILE A 120 48.93 -7.94 24.40
C ILE A 120 48.54 -9.11 23.44
N ILE A 121 49.22 -9.25 22.28
CA ILE A 121 49.08 -10.28 21.21
C ILE A 121 50.49 -10.77 20.77
N PRO A 122 50.74 -11.96 20.13
CA PRO A 122 50.06 -12.49 18.91
C PRO A 122 50.05 -14.05 18.72
N HIS A 123 49.91 -14.50 17.44
CA HIS A 123 50.10 -15.86 16.84
C HIS A 123 49.00 -16.93 17.07
N ASP A 124 48.35 -17.57 16.07
CA ASP A 124 48.66 -18.08 14.69
C ASP A 124 49.10 -19.56 14.62
N SER A 125 48.36 -20.38 13.83
CA SER A 125 48.90 -21.51 13.03
C SER A 125 47.85 -22.24 12.15
N LEU A 126 47.96 -22.05 10.83
CA LEU A 126 47.97 -23.06 9.75
C LEU A 126 47.10 -24.36 9.79
N ARG A 127 46.34 -24.52 8.68
CA ARG A 127 46.08 -25.75 7.88
C ARG A 127 45.61 -27.06 8.54
N LYS A 128 44.53 -27.61 7.95
CA LYS A 128 44.60 -28.92 7.25
C LYS A 128 43.55 -29.04 6.14
N HIS A 129 43.88 -29.79 5.10
CA HIS A 129 42.96 -30.16 4.02
C HIS A 129 42.32 -31.52 4.30
N ALA A 130 41.07 -31.71 3.90
CA ALA A 130 40.50 -33.03 3.64
C ALA A 130 39.54 -32.92 2.44
N LYS A 131 39.93 -33.50 1.30
CA LYS A 131 39.04 -33.72 0.16
C LYS A 131 38.51 -35.14 0.26
N LEU A 132 37.18 -35.31 0.32
CA LEU A 132 36.55 -36.54 -0.12
C LEU A 132 35.28 -36.19 -0.89
N GLU A 133 35.06 -36.89 -1.98
CA GLU A 133 33.91 -36.68 -2.87
C GLU A 133 32.75 -37.56 -2.41
N GLN A 134 31.52 -37.11 -2.61
CA GLN A 134 30.45 -38.08 -2.87
C GLN A 134 29.44 -37.57 -3.89
N LYS A 135 29.11 -38.47 -4.80
CA LYS A 135 28.30 -38.28 -6.00
C LYS A 135 26.83 -38.32 -5.62
N GLY A 136 26.28 -37.18 -5.25
CA GLY A 136 24.84 -37.01 -5.03
C GLY A 136 24.10 -36.92 -6.36
N ASP A 137 23.12 -37.80 -6.56
CA ASP A 137 22.22 -37.73 -7.71
C ASP A 137 21.34 -36.47 -7.60
N LEU A 138 21.18 -35.72 -8.68
CA LEU A 138 20.38 -34.49 -8.71
C LEU A 138 18.90 -34.85 -8.87
N SER A 139 18.35 -35.49 -7.83
CA SER A 139 16.92 -35.55 -7.61
C SER A 139 16.43 -34.12 -7.38
N ILE A 140 15.91 -33.51 -8.45
CA ILE A 140 15.21 -32.23 -8.39
C ILE A 140 14.01 -32.45 -7.46
N SER A 141 14.12 -31.96 -6.21
CA SER A 141 12.97 -31.86 -5.33
C SER A 141 11.95 -30.96 -6.04
N PRO A 142 10.69 -31.39 -6.18
CA PRO A 142 9.71 -30.65 -6.98
C PRO A 142 9.63 -29.22 -6.46
N SER A 143 9.78 -28.25 -7.37
CA SER A 143 9.93 -26.84 -7.02
C SER A 143 8.71 -26.39 -6.23
N ARG A 144 8.90 -26.17 -4.92
CA ARG A 144 7.82 -25.71 -4.01
C ARG A 144 7.51 -24.23 -4.19
N SER A 145 7.72 -23.72 -5.40
CA SER A 145 7.53 -22.35 -5.86
C SER A 145 6.42 -22.32 -6.91
N CYS A 146 5.53 -21.35 -6.81
CA CYS A 146 4.47 -21.10 -7.80
C CYS A 146 4.31 -19.61 -8.09
N SER A 147 3.77 -19.29 -9.27
CA SER A 147 3.15 -18.00 -9.54
C SER A 147 1.64 -18.12 -9.42
N LEU A 148 1.01 -17.09 -8.85
CA LEU A 148 -0.42 -16.95 -8.67
C LEU A 148 -0.87 -15.64 -9.33
N GLU A 149 -1.59 -15.71 -10.44
CA GLU A 149 -2.35 -14.60 -11.00
C GLU A 149 -3.72 -14.52 -10.29
N PHE A 150 -4.23 -13.33 -9.97
CA PHE A 150 -5.57 -13.13 -9.38
C PHE A 150 -6.30 -11.95 -10.06
N ASP A 151 -7.63 -12.00 -10.07
CA ASP A 151 -8.49 -10.89 -10.53
C ASP A 151 -9.87 -10.96 -9.84
N GLY A 152 -10.58 -9.84 -9.79
CA GLY A 152 -11.92 -9.75 -9.20
C GLY A 152 -12.81 -8.72 -9.88
N THR A 153 -13.90 -9.19 -10.49
CA THR A 153 -14.81 -8.35 -11.27
C THR A 153 -16.20 -8.26 -10.64
N SER A 154 -16.93 -7.18 -10.97
CA SER A 154 -18.29 -6.96 -10.53
C SER A 154 -19.09 -6.11 -11.53
N LYS A 155 -20.24 -6.63 -11.99
CA LYS A 155 -21.15 -6.01 -12.97
C LYS A 155 -21.99 -4.90 -12.31
N GLY A 156 -21.30 -3.82 -11.89
CA GLY A 156 -21.79 -2.79 -10.96
C GLY A 156 -21.02 -2.86 -9.63
N ASN A 157 -20.95 -1.77 -8.86
CA ASN A 157 -20.11 -1.72 -7.66
C ASN A 157 -20.87 -1.15 -6.44
N PRO A 158 -21.55 -1.98 -5.63
CA PRO A 158 -21.66 -3.44 -5.74
C PRO A 158 -22.57 -3.92 -6.87
N GLY A 159 -22.42 -5.18 -7.28
CA GLY A 159 -23.19 -5.83 -8.34
C GLY A 159 -22.88 -7.33 -8.43
N PRO A 160 -23.43 -8.07 -9.42
CA PRO A 160 -23.10 -9.47 -9.65
C PRO A 160 -21.59 -9.65 -9.87
N ALA A 161 -20.95 -10.47 -9.05
CA ALA A 161 -19.50 -10.49 -8.90
C ALA A 161 -18.89 -11.89 -8.99
N GLY A 162 -17.60 -11.94 -9.35
CA GLY A 162 -16.86 -13.17 -9.57
C GLY A 162 -15.35 -12.97 -9.37
N ALA A 163 -14.70 -13.98 -8.80
CA ALA A 163 -13.26 -14.01 -8.58
C ALA A 163 -12.57 -15.05 -9.47
N GLY A 164 -11.35 -14.74 -9.91
CA GLY A 164 -10.50 -15.60 -10.72
C GLY A 164 -9.10 -15.75 -10.12
N ALA A 165 -8.50 -16.93 -10.31
CA ALA A 165 -7.11 -17.18 -9.95
C ALA A 165 -6.47 -18.23 -10.87
N VAL A 166 -5.19 -18.04 -11.23
CA VAL A 166 -4.41 -18.98 -12.03
C VAL A 166 -3.15 -19.36 -11.26
N LEU A 167 -2.93 -20.64 -11.04
CA LEU A 167 -1.74 -21.14 -10.38
C LEU A 167 -0.84 -21.87 -11.39
N ARG A 168 0.43 -21.48 -11.47
CA ARG A 168 1.47 -22.12 -12.29
C ARG A 168 2.68 -22.50 -11.44
N ALA A 169 3.40 -23.55 -11.85
CA ALA A 169 4.67 -23.94 -11.24
C ALA A 169 5.82 -23.03 -11.72
N ASP A 170 6.99 -23.17 -11.09
CA ASP A 170 8.19 -22.33 -11.35
C ASP A 170 8.75 -22.45 -12.79
N ASP A 171 8.36 -23.49 -13.52
CA ASP A 171 8.65 -23.73 -14.94
C ASP A 171 7.60 -23.11 -15.90
N GLY A 172 6.54 -22.50 -15.37
CA GLY A 172 5.40 -21.95 -16.11
C GLY A 172 4.27 -22.95 -16.38
N THR A 173 4.43 -24.23 -16.04
CA THR A 173 3.39 -25.27 -16.24
C THR A 173 2.13 -24.91 -15.44
N LEU A 174 0.96 -25.00 -16.09
CA LEU A 174 -0.32 -24.74 -15.42
C LEU A 174 -0.60 -25.81 -14.37
N VAL A 175 -0.85 -25.38 -13.14
CA VAL A 175 -1.26 -26.28 -12.04
C VAL A 175 -2.78 -26.31 -11.94
N CYS A 176 -3.43 -25.14 -11.97
CA CYS A 176 -4.89 -25.03 -11.91
C CYS A 176 -5.38 -23.64 -12.36
N ARG A 177 -6.55 -23.60 -12.98
CA ARG A 177 -7.42 -22.41 -13.09
C ARG A 177 -8.56 -22.52 -12.08
N LEU A 178 -8.77 -21.48 -11.30
CA LEU A 178 -9.74 -21.40 -10.22
C LEU A 178 -10.69 -20.23 -10.47
N ARG A 179 -11.97 -20.43 -10.18
CA ARG A 179 -12.98 -19.35 -10.20
C ARG A 179 -14.06 -19.57 -9.16
N GLU A 180 -14.60 -18.48 -8.61
CA GLU A 180 -15.61 -18.50 -7.55
C GLU A 180 -16.73 -17.49 -7.84
N GLY A 181 -17.98 -17.96 -7.81
CA GLY A 181 -19.16 -17.09 -7.85
C GLY A 181 -19.39 -16.37 -6.52
N LEU A 182 -19.60 -15.05 -6.55
CA LEU A 182 -19.64 -14.22 -5.32
C LEU A 182 -21.01 -13.58 -5.03
N GLY A 183 -22.05 -13.93 -5.78
CA GLY A 183 -23.36 -13.31 -5.62
C GLY A 183 -23.27 -11.82 -5.92
N VAL A 184 -23.64 -10.96 -4.96
CA VAL A 184 -23.53 -9.50 -5.07
C VAL A 184 -22.40 -8.97 -4.17
N ALA A 185 -21.32 -8.50 -4.78
CA ALA A 185 -20.15 -7.96 -4.07
C ALA A 185 -19.63 -6.66 -4.71
N THR A 186 -18.56 -6.08 -4.16
CA THR A 186 -17.78 -5.02 -4.82
C THR A 186 -16.59 -5.62 -5.56
N SER A 187 -16.03 -4.89 -6.54
CA SER A 187 -14.79 -5.33 -7.22
C SER A 187 -13.68 -5.62 -6.22
N SER A 188 -13.41 -4.72 -5.26
CA SER A 188 -12.39 -4.93 -4.23
C SER A 188 -12.66 -6.15 -3.33
N VAL A 189 -13.92 -6.55 -3.10
CA VAL A 189 -14.22 -7.82 -2.41
C VAL A 189 -13.85 -9.02 -3.28
N ALA A 190 -14.16 -8.95 -4.58
CA ALA A 190 -13.82 -10.01 -5.53
C ALA A 190 -12.29 -10.21 -5.67
N GLU A 191 -11.53 -9.13 -5.73
CA GLU A 191 -10.05 -9.17 -5.82
C GLU A 191 -9.44 -9.94 -4.65
N TYR A 192 -9.85 -9.59 -3.43
CA TYR A 192 -9.43 -10.28 -2.22
C TYR A 192 -9.87 -11.75 -2.21
N ARG A 193 -11.05 -12.08 -2.75
CA ARG A 193 -11.51 -13.48 -2.88
C ARG A 193 -10.65 -14.27 -3.87
N GLY A 194 -10.26 -13.70 -5.01
CA GLY A 194 -9.33 -14.33 -5.95
C GLY A 194 -8.00 -14.70 -5.30
N ILE A 195 -7.43 -13.79 -4.50
CA ILE A 195 -6.20 -14.05 -3.74
C ILE A 195 -6.40 -15.15 -2.69
N ILE A 196 -7.48 -15.08 -1.90
CA ILE A 196 -7.79 -16.07 -0.86
C ILE A 196 -7.95 -17.47 -1.47
N LEU A 197 -8.68 -17.57 -2.59
CA LEU A 197 -8.91 -18.80 -3.36
C LEU A 197 -7.57 -19.39 -3.83
N GLY A 198 -6.76 -18.61 -4.53
CA GLY A 198 -5.47 -19.04 -5.06
C GLY A 198 -4.44 -19.42 -3.99
N LEU A 199 -4.31 -18.63 -2.93
CA LEU A 199 -3.37 -18.92 -1.83
C LEU A 199 -3.80 -20.17 -1.03
N THR A 200 -5.10 -20.34 -0.80
CA THR A 200 -5.63 -21.53 -0.10
C THR A 200 -5.35 -22.79 -0.91
N TYR A 201 -5.57 -22.75 -2.23
CA TYR A 201 -5.27 -23.87 -3.12
C TYR A 201 -3.77 -24.17 -3.21
N ALA A 202 -2.93 -23.15 -3.34
CA ALA A 202 -1.47 -23.31 -3.38
C ALA A 202 -0.91 -23.97 -2.10
N LEU A 203 -1.40 -23.56 -0.92
CA LEU A 203 -1.07 -24.22 0.35
C LEU A 203 -1.60 -25.65 0.41
N GLY A 204 -2.80 -25.92 -0.14
CA GLY A 204 -3.38 -27.26 -0.26
C GLY A 204 -2.56 -28.21 -1.16
N LYS A 205 -1.87 -27.69 -2.18
CA LYS A 205 -0.92 -28.44 -3.01
C LYS A 205 0.49 -28.55 -2.40
N GLY A 206 0.75 -27.93 -1.25
CA GLY A 206 2.04 -27.98 -0.56
C GLY A 206 3.12 -27.05 -1.12
N PHE A 207 2.75 -26.02 -1.90
CA PHE A 207 3.69 -24.95 -2.25
C PHE A 207 4.12 -24.18 -0.99
N GLN A 208 5.40 -23.80 -0.93
CA GLN A 208 6.02 -23.12 0.21
C GLN A 208 6.54 -21.72 -0.15
N SER A 209 6.65 -21.41 -1.44
CA SER A 209 6.99 -20.10 -1.98
C SER A 209 5.95 -19.68 -3.01
N VAL A 210 5.48 -18.43 -2.97
CA VAL A 210 4.49 -17.90 -3.93
C VAL A 210 4.83 -16.50 -4.42
N ARG A 211 4.69 -16.29 -5.74
CA ARG A 211 4.71 -14.98 -6.40
C ARG A 211 3.30 -14.63 -6.85
N VAL A 212 2.63 -13.72 -6.13
CA VAL A 212 1.29 -13.24 -6.41
C VAL A 212 1.34 -12.05 -7.38
N GLN A 213 0.43 -12.01 -8.35
CA GLN A 213 0.35 -11.03 -9.44
C GLN A 213 -1.11 -10.65 -9.69
N GLY A 214 -1.39 -9.36 -9.89
CA GLY A 214 -2.71 -8.84 -10.28
C GLY A 214 -2.64 -7.36 -10.67
N ASP A 215 -3.67 -6.82 -11.31
CA ASP A 215 -3.69 -5.42 -11.79
C ASP A 215 -4.28 -4.42 -10.77
N SER A 216 -4.99 -4.88 -9.73
CA SER A 216 -5.43 -4.02 -8.63
C SER A 216 -4.26 -3.56 -7.75
N LYS A 217 -3.68 -2.40 -8.09
CA LYS A 217 -2.60 -1.77 -7.32
C LYS A 217 -3.02 -1.49 -5.88
N LEU A 218 -4.27 -1.08 -5.65
CA LEU A 218 -4.85 -0.85 -4.33
C LEU A 218 -4.70 -2.09 -3.42
N VAL A 219 -5.14 -3.25 -3.92
CA VAL A 219 -5.07 -4.52 -3.18
C VAL A 219 -3.63 -5.00 -3.01
N CYS A 220 -2.78 -4.85 -4.04
CA CYS A 220 -1.35 -5.15 -3.96
C CYS A 220 -0.64 -4.34 -2.86
N MET A 221 -0.84 -3.01 -2.83
CA MET A 221 -0.21 -2.12 -1.84
C MET A 221 -0.74 -2.35 -0.43
N GLN A 222 -2.02 -2.71 -0.29
CA GLN A 222 -2.60 -3.11 1.00
C GLN A 222 -1.95 -4.40 1.52
N ILE A 223 -1.79 -5.44 0.69
CA ILE A 223 -1.18 -6.73 1.10
C ILE A 223 0.33 -6.64 1.31
N GLN A 224 1.02 -5.68 0.68
CA GLN A 224 2.39 -5.32 1.04
C GLN A 224 2.49 -4.62 2.40
N GLY A 225 1.37 -4.09 2.93
CA GLY A 225 1.32 -3.33 4.18
C GLY A 225 1.66 -1.84 4.02
N LEU A 226 1.80 -1.36 2.79
CA LEU A 226 2.13 0.03 2.47
C LEU A 226 0.89 0.93 2.59
N TRP A 227 -0.27 0.45 2.14
CA TRP A 227 -1.55 1.17 2.22
C TRP A 227 -2.48 0.53 3.25
N LYS A 228 -3.25 1.34 3.98
CA LYS A 228 -4.14 0.84 5.04
C LYS A 228 -5.52 0.50 4.53
N VAL A 229 -6.05 -0.65 4.93
CA VAL A 229 -7.46 -1.01 4.77
C VAL A 229 -8.31 -0.20 5.75
N LYS A 230 -9.39 0.41 5.24
CA LYS A 230 -10.34 1.23 6.04
C LYS A 230 -11.78 0.75 5.93
N ASN A 231 -12.16 0.10 4.83
CA ASN A 231 -13.47 -0.52 4.68
C ASN A 231 -13.53 -1.79 5.56
N GLN A 232 -14.49 -1.84 6.48
CA GLN A 232 -14.59 -2.90 7.48
C GLN A 232 -14.92 -4.29 6.87
N ASN A 233 -15.60 -4.34 5.72
CA ASN A 233 -15.84 -5.60 5.00
C ASN A 233 -14.56 -6.13 4.35
N ILE A 234 -13.69 -5.24 3.85
CA ILE A 234 -12.37 -5.61 3.32
C ILE A 234 -11.41 -6.00 4.45
N SER A 235 -11.54 -5.41 5.65
CA SER A 235 -10.69 -5.70 6.81
C SER A 235 -10.64 -7.19 7.18
N THR A 236 -11.77 -7.90 7.11
CA THR A 236 -11.83 -9.35 7.37
C THR A 236 -11.09 -10.15 6.31
N LEU A 237 -11.29 -9.83 5.03
CA LEU A 237 -10.63 -10.51 3.90
C LEU A 237 -9.11 -10.22 3.87
N TYR A 238 -8.71 -9.02 4.27
CA TYR A 238 -7.31 -8.62 4.40
C TYR A 238 -6.60 -9.43 5.49
N GLU A 239 -7.17 -9.56 6.68
CA GLU A 239 -6.58 -10.36 7.75
C GLU A 239 -6.57 -11.87 7.39
N GLN A 240 -7.59 -12.38 6.70
CA GLN A 240 -7.55 -13.75 6.14
C GLN A 240 -6.43 -13.94 5.11
N THR A 241 -6.26 -12.98 4.19
CA THR A 241 -5.18 -12.99 3.20
C THR A 241 -3.80 -12.92 3.84
N LYS A 242 -3.66 -12.12 4.91
CA LYS A 242 -2.45 -11.99 5.71
C LYS A 242 -2.10 -13.29 6.44
N GLN A 243 -3.08 -13.96 7.06
CA GLN A 243 -2.90 -15.29 7.67
C GLN A 243 -2.50 -16.37 6.63
N LEU A 244 -3.01 -16.29 5.40
CA LEU A 244 -2.59 -17.18 4.31
C LEU A 244 -1.14 -16.87 3.86
N LYS A 245 -0.81 -15.59 3.67
CA LYS A 245 0.55 -15.09 3.37
C LYS A 245 1.58 -15.55 4.40
N GLU A 246 1.26 -15.47 5.69
CA GLU A 246 2.14 -15.85 6.81
C GLU A 246 2.42 -17.37 6.90
N ARG A 247 1.70 -18.20 6.13
CA ARG A 247 1.95 -19.66 6.03
C ARG A 247 2.97 -20.06 4.94
N PHE A 248 3.40 -19.14 4.09
CA PHE A 248 4.46 -19.38 3.10
C PHE A 248 5.84 -19.05 3.69
N ILE A 249 6.86 -19.82 3.30
CA ILE A 249 8.27 -19.56 3.62
C ILE A 249 8.76 -18.33 2.83
N SER A 250 8.24 -18.13 1.61
CA SER A 250 8.49 -16.94 0.80
C SER A 250 7.21 -16.45 0.15
N PHE A 251 6.88 -15.17 0.33
CA PHE A 251 5.74 -14.52 -0.28
C PHE A 251 6.17 -13.21 -0.92
N ARG A 252 5.80 -13.00 -2.18
CA ARG A 252 5.93 -11.71 -2.86
C ARG A 252 4.67 -11.44 -3.66
N ILE A 253 4.03 -10.29 -3.44
CA ILE A 253 2.99 -9.76 -4.33
C ILE A 253 3.54 -8.60 -5.16
N ILE A 254 3.20 -8.54 -6.44
CA ILE A 254 3.51 -7.43 -7.34
C ILE A 254 2.27 -7.02 -8.15
N HIS A 255 2.14 -5.72 -8.37
CA HIS A 255 1.21 -5.16 -9.36
C HIS A 255 1.75 -5.40 -10.78
N VAL A 256 0.88 -5.84 -11.68
CA VAL A 256 1.13 -5.95 -13.13
C VAL A 256 0.15 -5.08 -13.91
N LEU A 257 0.36 -4.89 -15.21
CA LEU A 257 -0.62 -4.22 -16.07
C LEU A 257 -1.74 -5.22 -16.47
N ARG A 258 -2.95 -4.74 -16.77
CA ARG A 258 -4.13 -5.60 -17.04
C ARG A 258 -3.93 -6.55 -18.21
N GLU A 259 -3.23 -6.10 -19.25
CA GLU A 259 -2.81 -6.91 -20.40
C GLU A 259 -1.85 -8.06 -20.03
N SER A 260 -1.31 -8.07 -18.80
CA SER A 260 -0.50 -9.14 -18.22
C SER A 260 -1.26 -9.98 -17.17
N ASN A 261 -2.57 -9.78 -17.00
CA ASN A 261 -3.43 -10.47 -16.03
C ASN A 261 -4.63 -11.19 -16.69
N SER A 262 -4.61 -11.35 -18.02
CA SER A 262 -5.79 -11.71 -18.83
C SER A 262 -6.41 -13.08 -18.52
N ASP A 263 -5.61 -14.08 -18.15
CA ASP A 263 -6.16 -15.40 -17.78
C ASP A 263 -7.00 -15.31 -16.48
N ALA A 264 -6.64 -14.43 -15.54
CA ALA A 264 -7.38 -14.23 -14.30
C ALA A 264 -8.63 -13.36 -14.50
N ASP A 265 -8.53 -12.24 -15.25
CA ASP A 265 -9.66 -11.40 -15.68
C ASP A 265 -10.76 -12.22 -16.37
N ALA A 266 -10.36 -13.12 -17.29
CA ALA A 266 -11.28 -14.02 -17.98
C ALA A 266 -11.95 -15.00 -17.01
N LEU A 267 -11.22 -15.57 -16.06
CA LEU A 267 -11.78 -16.47 -15.04
C LEU A 267 -12.77 -15.76 -14.12
N ALA A 268 -12.42 -14.57 -13.63
CA ALA A 268 -13.29 -13.72 -12.81
C ALA A 268 -14.58 -13.36 -13.56
N SER A 269 -14.45 -12.96 -14.84
CA SER A 269 -15.57 -12.63 -15.72
C SER A 269 -16.50 -13.82 -15.99
N MET A 270 -15.95 -15.03 -16.16
CA MET A 270 -16.75 -16.27 -16.24
C MET A 270 -17.38 -16.69 -14.90
N ALA A 271 -16.84 -16.22 -13.77
CA ALA A 271 -17.32 -16.59 -12.44
C ALA A 271 -18.59 -15.85 -12.02
N VAL A 272 -18.86 -14.67 -12.60
CA VAL A 272 -20.03 -13.84 -12.25
C VAL A 272 -21.36 -14.56 -12.45
N ASP A 273 -21.42 -15.50 -13.39
CA ASP A 273 -22.63 -16.23 -13.74
C ASP A 273 -22.71 -17.61 -13.03
N LEU A 274 -21.85 -17.84 -12.02
CA LEU A 274 -21.90 -18.97 -11.09
C LEU A 274 -22.74 -18.65 -9.83
N PRO A 275 -23.36 -19.65 -9.18
CA PRO A 275 -23.97 -19.50 -7.86
C PRO A 275 -22.99 -18.98 -6.80
N GLU A 276 -23.50 -18.24 -5.82
CA GLU A 276 -22.71 -17.71 -4.70
C GLU A 276 -22.07 -18.86 -3.89
N GLY A 277 -20.73 -18.82 -3.77
CA GLY A 277 -19.93 -19.86 -3.12
C GLY A 277 -19.63 -21.08 -3.99
N GLU A 278 -20.06 -21.13 -5.26
CA GLU A 278 -19.64 -22.19 -6.17
C GLU A 278 -18.21 -21.92 -6.68
N ILE A 279 -17.27 -22.73 -6.21
CA ILE A 279 -15.89 -22.78 -6.71
C ILE A 279 -15.79 -23.83 -7.82
N ARG A 280 -15.15 -23.48 -8.94
CA ARG A 280 -14.76 -24.42 -10.00
C ARG A 280 -13.25 -24.46 -10.16
N GLU A 281 -12.71 -25.66 -10.25
CA GLU A 281 -11.31 -25.96 -10.51
C GLU A 281 -11.14 -26.59 -11.89
N GLU A 282 -10.12 -26.18 -12.64
CA GLU A 282 -9.80 -26.70 -13.96
C GLU A 282 -8.28 -26.92 -14.07
N ASN A 283 -7.86 -28.18 -13.99
CA ASN A 283 -6.46 -28.60 -14.06
C ASN A 283 -6.13 -29.01 -15.52
N ASP A 284 -4.88 -28.84 -15.94
CA ASP A 284 -4.40 -29.43 -17.20
C ASP A 284 -4.45 -30.98 -17.11
N LYS A 285 -4.58 -31.65 -18.27
CA LYS A 285 -4.85 -33.11 -18.39
C LYS A 285 -3.77 -33.87 -19.12
#